data_AF-A0A938GAH3-F1
#
_entry.id   AF-A0A938GAH3-F1
#
_cell.length_a   1.000
_cell.length_b   1.000
_cell.length_c   1.000
_cell.angle_alpha   90.00
_cell.angle_beta   90.00
_cell.angle_gamma   90.00
#
_symmetry.space_group_name_H-M   'P 1'
#
loop_
_entity.id
_entity.type
_entity.pdbx_description
1 polymer ?
#
loop_
_entity_poly.entity_id
_entity_poly.type
_entity_poly.pdbx_seq_one_letter_code
_entity_poly.pdbx_strand_id
1 'polypeptide(L)'
;MFNLPYRRLVVRCATNSPDRTRLAAVPQIPNLRYGRVPAEVRQCLLDAGLLDEVDGETVRWWDSLALAARSDNQENLLTVGRFGERLSLEYEEARVGRRPLWQALESNAAGFDLLSWVSGAASERLPIEVKTSTLSADSALFYVTRNEWETARMARRFTFHFWLVGRTEQRLWICSVPEIARHIPMDQGEGRWQNAAVSFASCIAGEPQHRVEVEFRFQPLPI
;
A
#
# COMPACT_ATOMS: atom_id res chain seq x y z
N MET A 1 35.61 -31.31 -4.06
CA MET A 1 35.85 -29.88 -3.78
C MET A 1 35.47 -29.10 -5.04
N PHE A 2 34.19 -28.73 -5.19
CA PHE A 2 33.73 -27.92 -6.31
C PHE A 2 33.12 -26.64 -5.75
N ASN A 3 33.89 -25.56 -5.91
CA ASN A 3 33.49 -24.18 -5.71
C ASN A 3 32.49 -23.82 -6.82
N LEU A 4 31.22 -23.62 -6.48
CA LEU A 4 30.30 -22.92 -7.36
C LEU A 4 30.13 -21.49 -6.84
N PRO A 5 30.52 -20.46 -7.62
CA PRO A 5 30.39 -19.08 -7.18
C PRO A 5 28.92 -18.72 -7.14
N TYR A 6 28.47 -18.17 -6.01
CA TYR A 6 27.15 -17.55 -5.85
C TYR A 6 26.93 -16.52 -6.96
N ARG A 7 26.27 -16.92 -8.05
CA ARG A 7 25.66 -15.98 -9.00
C ARG A 7 24.31 -15.61 -8.46
N ARG A 8 24.22 -14.38 -7.97
CA ARG A 8 22.98 -13.68 -7.61
C ARG A 8 22.01 -13.77 -8.80
N LEU A 9 21.03 -14.66 -8.75
CA LEU A 9 19.96 -14.71 -9.74
C LEU A 9 19.02 -13.53 -9.47
N VAL A 10 19.28 -12.40 -10.12
CA VAL A 10 18.31 -11.30 -10.17
C VAL A 10 17.29 -11.66 -11.24
N VAL A 11 16.16 -12.23 -10.82
CA VAL A 11 15.01 -12.41 -11.72
C VAL A 11 14.38 -11.03 -11.96
N ARG A 12 14.91 -10.29 -12.94
CA ARG A 12 14.17 -9.17 -13.53
C ARG A 12 13.09 -9.79 -14.42
N CYS A 13 11.89 -9.93 -13.88
CA CYS A 13 10.72 -10.28 -14.69
C CYS A 13 10.40 -9.07 -15.58
N ALA A 14 10.95 -9.06 -16.80
CA ALA A 14 10.56 -8.12 -17.84
C ALA A 14 9.23 -8.60 -18.44
N THR A 15 8.11 -8.26 -17.79
CA THR A 15 6.79 -8.46 -18.41
C THR A 15 6.46 -7.24 -19.26
N ASN A 16 6.76 -7.31 -20.56
CA ASN A 16 6.12 -6.47 -21.57
C ASN A 16 4.71 -7.04 -21.86
N SER A 17 3.79 -6.86 -20.90
CA SER A 17 2.36 -7.12 -21.11
C SER A 17 1.57 -6.13 -20.25
N PRO A 18 0.51 -5.48 -20.78
CA PRO A 18 -0.19 -4.38 -20.10
C PRO A 18 -1.16 -4.84 -19.00
N ASP A 19 -1.21 -6.14 -18.68
CA ASP A 19 -2.12 -6.67 -17.67
C ASP A 19 -1.47 -6.68 -16.27
N ARG A 20 -1.46 -5.50 -15.62
CA ARG A 20 -1.04 -5.32 -14.22
C ARG A 20 -2.18 -5.65 -13.25
N THR A 21 -2.87 -6.76 -13.45
CA THR A 21 -3.81 -7.27 -12.46
C THR A 21 -3.11 -8.24 -11.50
N ARG A 22 -3.27 -7.92 -10.21
CA ARG A 22 -2.99 -8.72 -9.00
C ARG A 22 -1.62 -8.47 -8.38
N LEU A 23 -1.65 -8.05 -7.10
CA LEU A 23 -0.57 -8.23 -6.15
C LEU A 23 0.06 -9.59 -6.42
N ALA A 24 1.35 -9.63 -6.71
CA ALA A 24 2.08 -10.89 -6.81
C ALA A 24 1.98 -11.56 -5.43
N ALA A 25 1.00 -12.44 -5.27
CA ALA A 25 0.89 -13.33 -4.15
C ALA A 25 2.22 -14.09 -4.08
N VAL A 26 2.82 -14.12 -2.89
CA VAL A 26 4.03 -14.89 -2.62
C VAL A 26 3.83 -16.29 -3.21
N PRO A 27 4.66 -16.72 -4.18
CA PRO A 27 4.45 -18.00 -4.82
C PRO A 27 4.69 -19.10 -3.79
N GLN A 28 3.60 -19.71 -3.34
CA GLN A 28 3.64 -20.97 -2.60
C GLN A 28 3.93 -22.10 -3.59
N ILE A 29 4.66 -23.14 -3.18
CA ILE A 29 5.01 -24.32 -4.02
C ILE A 29 3.80 -24.85 -4.83
N PRO A 30 2.56 -24.93 -4.29
CA PRO A 30 1.40 -25.35 -5.05
C PRO A 30 1.02 -24.42 -6.22
N ASN A 31 1.24 -23.10 -6.09
CA ASN A 31 0.90 -22.10 -7.12
C ASN A 31 1.81 -22.20 -8.35
N LEU A 32 3.02 -22.73 -8.18
CA LEU A 32 4.01 -22.90 -9.26
C LEU A 32 3.86 -24.24 -9.98
N ARG A 33 3.44 -25.30 -9.25
CA ARG A 33 3.15 -26.62 -9.83
C ARG A 33 1.95 -26.60 -10.78
N TYR A 34 0.95 -25.75 -10.54
CA TYR A 34 -0.33 -25.78 -11.26
C TYR A 34 -0.66 -24.54 -12.10
N GLY A 35 0.29 -23.61 -12.26
CA GLY A 35 0.27 -22.64 -13.35
C GLY A 35 0.27 -21.18 -12.92
N ARG A 36 1.42 -20.53 -13.17
CA ARG A 36 1.60 -19.08 -13.49
C ARG A 36 3.09 -18.73 -13.45
N VAL A 37 3.91 -19.45 -14.24
CA VAL A 37 5.35 -19.18 -14.35
C VAL A 37 5.72 -19.28 -15.82
N PRO A 38 6.48 -18.32 -16.39
CA PRO A 38 7.03 -18.46 -17.74
C PRO A 38 7.77 -19.80 -17.89
N ALA A 39 7.67 -20.42 -19.07
CA ALA A 39 8.18 -21.78 -19.30
C ALA A 39 9.68 -21.89 -18.99
N GLU A 40 10.43 -20.82 -19.25
CA GLU A 40 11.87 -20.72 -19.03
C GLU A 40 12.20 -20.72 -17.53
N VAL A 41 11.43 -19.96 -16.74
CA VAL A 41 11.60 -19.91 -15.28
C VAL A 41 11.20 -21.24 -14.66
N ARG A 42 10.13 -21.87 -15.17
CA ARG A 42 9.72 -23.22 -14.72
C ARG A 42 10.82 -24.24 -15.01
N GLN A 43 11.45 -24.19 -16.18
CA GLN A 43 12.54 -25.11 -16.52
C GLN A 43 13.73 -24.93 -15.59
N CYS A 44 14.14 -23.68 -15.30
CA CYS A 44 15.21 -23.43 -14.34
C CYS A 44 14.89 -23.97 -12.94
N LEU A 45 13.63 -23.86 -12.48
CA LEU A 45 13.21 -24.40 -11.19
C LEU A 45 13.19 -25.94 -11.17
N LEU A 46 12.85 -26.58 -12.30
CA LEU A 46 12.93 -28.04 -12.47
C LEU A 46 14.39 -28.51 -12.44
N ASP A 47 15.26 -27.89 -13.23
CA ASP A 47 16.68 -28.25 -13.31
C ASP A 47 17.40 -28.11 -11.97
N ALA A 48 16.92 -27.19 -11.11
CA ALA A 48 17.42 -26.98 -9.76
C ALA A 48 16.81 -27.94 -8.71
N GLY A 49 15.92 -28.86 -9.09
CA GLY A 49 15.26 -29.80 -8.17
C GLY A 49 14.14 -29.18 -7.31
N LEU A 50 13.81 -27.90 -7.50
CA LEU A 50 12.96 -27.11 -6.59
C LEU A 50 11.45 -27.38 -6.73
N LEU A 51 11.02 -28.17 -7.72
CA LEU A 51 9.62 -28.46 -8.03
C LEU A 51 9.20 -29.92 -7.77
N ASP A 52 10.17 -30.82 -7.71
CA ASP A 52 9.95 -32.26 -7.60
C ASP A 52 10.29 -32.80 -6.21
N GLU A 53 11.24 -32.17 -5.52
CA GLU A 53 11.69 -32.56 -4.19
C GLU A 53 10.97 -31.73 -3.11
N VAL A 54 10.60 -32.37 -1.99
CA VAL A 54 10.03 -31.72 -0.79
C VAL A 54 10.94 -31.93 0.42
N ASP A 55 12.25 -31.96 0.16
CA ASP A 55 13.23 -32.07 1.22
C ASP A 55 13.34 -30.76 2.03
N GLY A 56 13.98 -30.86 3.20
CA GLY A 56 14.08 -29.72 4.11
C GLY A 56 14.87 -28.55 3.51
N GLU A 57 15.74 -28.77 2.53
CA GLU A 57 16.52 -27.72 1.88
C GLU A 57 15.66 -26.94 0.87
N THR A 58 14.88 -27.64 0.06
CA THR A 58 13.91 -27.07 -0.87
C THR A 58 12.87 -26.23 -0.13
N VAL A 59 12.33 -26.73 0.98
CA VAL A 59 11.39 -25.97 1.83
C VAL A 59 12.05 -24.69 2.37
N ARG A 60 13.27 -24.78 2.92
CA ARG A 60 14.00 -23.59 3.43
C ARG A 60 14.29 -22.57 2.33
N TRP A 61 14.59 -23.03 1.12
CA TRP A 61 14.81 -22.15 -0.02
C TRP A 61 13.53 -21.38 -0.39
N TRP A 62 12.39 -22.08 -0.47
CA TRP A 62 11.09 -21.46 -0.73
C TRP A 62 10.68 -20.49 0.39
N ASP A 63 10.89 -20.84 1.66
CA ASP A 63 10.64 -19.96 2.79
C ASP A 63 11.49 -18.69 2.72
N SER A 64 12.76 -18.82 2.34
CA SER A 64 13.68 -17.69 2.20
C SER A 64 13.25 -16.76 1.06
N LEU A 65 12.88 -17.31 -0.10
CA LEU A 65 12.36 -16.53 -1.22
C LEU A 65 11.04 -15.83 -0.87
N ALA A 66 10.13 -16.55 -0.19
CA ALA A 66 8.87 -16.01 0.29
C ALA A 66 9.07 -14.87 1.29
N LEU A 67 10.04 -14.99 2.20
CA LEU A 67 10.44 -13.91 3.10
C LEU A 67 10.96 -12.70 2.32
N ALA A 68 11.88 -12.89 1.38
CA ALA A 68 12.43 -11.79 0.59
C ALA A 68 11.33 -11.05 -0.20
N ALA A 69 10.46 -11.79 -0.88
CA ALA A 69 9.34 -11.19 -1.63
C ALA A 69 8.34 -10.44 -0.73
N ARG A 70 8.10 -10.93 0.50
CA ARG A 70 7.27 -10.22 1.49
C ARG A 70 7.92 -8.93 1.96
N SER A 71 9.21 -8.96 2.25
CA SER A 71 9.98 -7.79 2.66
C SER A 71 9.94 -6.69 1.59
N ASP A 72 10.21 -7.04 0.33
CA ASP A 72 10.17 -6.10 -0.79
C ASP A 72 8.76 -5.49 -0.97
N ASN A 73 7.71 -6.32 -0.88
CA ASN A 73 6.33 -5.81 -0.96
C ASN A 73 5.99 -4.88 0.21
N GLN A 74 6.45 -5.20 1.42
CA GLN A 74 6.20 -4.39 2.60
C GLN A 74 6.93 -3.04 2.53
N GLU A 75 8.17 -3.02 2.02
CA GLU A 75 8.91 -1.78 1.77
C GLU A 75 8.23 -0.90 0.72
N ASN A 76 7.72 -1.50 -0.36
CA ASN A 76 6.95 -0.79 -1.37
C ASN A 76 5.66 -0.19 -0.80
N LEU A 77 4.90 -0.95 -0.01
CA LEU A 77 3.69 -0.46 0.64
C LEU A 77 3.99 0.69 1.60
N LEU A 78 5.06 0.58 2.39
CA LEU A 78 5.50 1.65 3.29
C LEU A 78 5.87 2.91 2.50
N THR A 79 6.61 2.75 1.40
CA THR A 79 7.02 3.87 0.55
C THR A 79 5.82 4.59 -0.04
N VAL A 80 4.82 3.84 -0.54
CA VAL A 80 3.57 4.41 -1.07
C VAL A 80 2.76 5.09 0.02
N GLY A 81 2.67 4.51 1.22
CA GLY A 81 2.03 5.11 2.38
C GLY A 81 2.64 6.46 2.74
N ARG A 82 3.96 6.49 2.97
CA ARG A 82 4.70 7.73 3.29
C ARG A 82 4.59 8.78 2.20
N PHE A 83 4.53 8.36 0.93
CA PHE A 83 4.32 9.28 -0.17
C PHE A 83 2.97 10.00 -0.07
N GLY A 84 1.88 9.28 0.19
CA GLY A 84 0.56 9.90 0.34
C GLY A 84 0.40 10.70 1.64
N GLU A 85 1.06 10.29 2.73
CA GLU A 85 1.14 11.07 3.97
C GLU A 85 1.78 12.44 3.72
N ARG A 86 2.87 12.49 2.95
CA ARG A 86 3.50 13.75 2.54
C ARG A 86 2.59 14.61 1.67
N LEU A 87 1.89 14.02 0.69
CA LEU A 87 0.92 14.76 -0.12
C LEU A 87 -0.21 15.36 0.75
N SER A 88 -0.67 14.61 1.75
CA SER A 88 -1.67 15.10 2.70
C SER A 88 -1.14 16.23 3.56
N LEU A 89 0.13 16.17 4.00
CA LEU A 89 0.77 17.27 4.72
C LEU A 89 0.83 18.55 3.89
N GLU A 90 1.26 18.45 2.64
CA GLU A 90 1.38 19.58 1.73
C GLU A 90 0.01 20.20 1.45
N TYR A 91 -0.99 19.36 1.17
CA TYR A 91 -2.38 19.80 0.99
C TYR A 91 -2.91 20.53 2.22
N GLU A 92 -2.73 19.94 3.41
CA GLU A 92 -3.24 20.50 4.66
C GLU A 92 -2.51 21.79 5.05
N GLU A 93 -1.19 21.85 4.88
CA GLU A 93 -0.41 23.06 5.12
C GLU A 93 -0.88 24.21 4.24
N ALA A 94 -1.14 23.95 2.95
CA ALA A 94 -1.73 24.93 2.05
C ALA A 94 -3.16 25.32 2.46
N ARG A 95 -3.98 24.35 2.90
CA ARG A 95 -5.38 24.58 3.29
C ARG A 95 -5.52 25.42 4.56
N VAL A 96 -4.68 25.18 5.57
CA VAL A 96 -4.78 25.84 6.89
C VAL A 96 -3.73 26.92 7.12
N GLY A 97 -2.75 27.07 6.23
CA GLY A 97 -1.67 28.08 6.33
C GLY A 97 -0.64 27.79 7.42
N ARG A 98 -0.56 26.55 7.90
CA ARG A 98 0.38 26.11 8.94
C ARG A 98 0.66 24.62 8.83
N ARG A 99 1.88 24.22 9.14
CA ARG A 99 2.33 22.83 9.00
C ARG A 99 1.66 21.89 10.00
N PRO A 100 0.93 20.85 9.55
CA PRO A 100 0.37 19.82 10.43
C PRO A 100 1.46 18.96 11.06
N LEU A 101 1.11 18.23 12.14
CA LEU A 101 2.01 17.26 12.75
C LEU A 101 1.93 15.93 11.98
N TRP A 102 3.10 15.34 11.71
CA TRP A 102 3.22 14.03 11.08
C TRP A 102 3.26 12.93 12.13
N GLN A 103 2.09 12.55 12.67
CA GLN A 103 1.95 11.62 13.79
C GLN A 103 2.49 10.22 13.48
N ALA A 104 2.33 9.73 12.24
CA ALA A 104 2.80 8.41 11.82
C ALA A 104 4.32 8.21 11.89
N LEU A 105 5.12 9.28 11.99
CA LEU A 105 6.57 9.17 12.23
C LEU A 105 6.90 9.04 13.72
N GLU A 106 6.03 9.54 14.59
CA GLU A 106 6.23 9.53 16.03
C GLU A 106 5.63 8.29 16.70
N SER A 107 4.44 7.86 16.28
CA SER A 107 3.77 6.70 16.87
C SER A 107 2.61 6.17 16.03
N ASN A 108 2.62 4.86 15.75
CA ASN A 108 1.48 4.15 15.16
C ASN A 108 0.35 3.88 16.17
N ALA A 109 0.58 4.12 17.48
CA ALA A 109 -0.43 3.88 18.51
C ALA A 109 -1.55 4.94 18.48
N ALA A 110 -1.32 6.10 17.89
CA ALA A 110 -2.28 7.20 17.84
C ALA A 110 -3.55 6.84 17.03
N GLY A 111 -3.44 5.93 16.05
CA GLY A 111 -4.57 5.53 15.19
C GLY A 111 -4.95 6.59 14.15
N PHE A 112 -4.02 7.48 13.81
CA PHE A 112 -4.10 8.41 12.67
C PHE A 112 -2.69 8.81 12.22
N ASP A 113 -2.57 9.26 10.98
CA ASP A 113 -1.27 9.62 10.39
C ASP A 113 -0.87 11.07 10.62
N LEU A 114 -1.81 12.01 10.53
CA LEU A 114 -1.56 13.45 10.65
C LEU A 114 -2.48 14.11 11.67
N LEU A 115 -1.98 15.17 12.32
CA LEU A 115 -2.79 16.06 13.16
C LEU A 115 -2.77 17.48 12.61
N SER A 116 -3.82 17.82 11.89
CA SER A 116 -4.06 19.14 11.30
C SER A 116 -5.04 19.95 12.17
N TRP A 117 -5.69 20.94 11.56
CA TRP A 117 -6.71 21.78 12.16
C TRP A 117 -7.95 21.85 11.28
N VAL A 118 -9.10 22.07 11.90
CA VAL A 118 -10.36 22.18 11.16
C VAL A 118 -10.31 23.32 10.14
N SER A 119 -9.72 24.46 10.51
CA SER A 119 -9.44 25.59 9.61
C SER A 119 -8.19 26.36 10.07
N GLY A 120 -7.73 27.33 9.27
CA GLY A 120 -6.57 28.16 9.61
C GLY A 120 -6.76 29.00 10.88
N ALA A 121 -7.98 29.44 11.18
CA ALA A 121 -8.29 30.24 12.37
C ALA A 121 -8.71 29.39 13.59
N ALA A 122 -9.03 28.10 13.40
CA ALA A 122 -9.52 27.26 14.48
C ALA A 122 -8.40 26.81 15.43
N SER A 123 -8.69 26.75 16.74
CA SER A 123 -7.83 26.02 17.69
C SER A 123 -8.05 24.50 17.63
N GLU A 124 -9.21 24.08 17.12
CA GLU A 124 -9.61 22.69 17.05
C GLU A 124 -8.75 21.88 16.07
N ARG A 125 -8.29 20.71 16.54
CA ARG A 125 -7.48 19.77 15.78
C ARG A 125 -8.33 18.85 14.92
N LEU A 126 -7.76 18.46 13.79
CA LEU A 126 -8.33 17.48 12.85
C LEU A 126 -7.32 16.33 12.68
N PRO A 127 -7.53 15.19 13.37
CA PRO A 127 -6.83 13.94 13.06
C PRO A 127 -7.22 13.44 11.67
N ILE A 128 -6.23 12.93 10.94
CA ILE A 128 -6.37 12.48 9.55
C ILE A 128 -5.66 11.16 9.38
N GLU A 129 -6.38 10.16 8.87
CA GLU A 129 -5.83 8.88 8.42
C GLU A 129 -5.64 8.91 6.89
N VAL A 130 -4.51 8.43 6.39
CA VAL A 130 -4.15 8.52 4.97
C VAL A 130 -4.07 7.12 4.35
N LYS A 131 -4.88 6.89 3.32
CA LYS A 131 -4.89 5.64 2.53
C LYS A 131 -4.48 5.94 1.10
N THR A 132 -3.43 5.26 0.63
CA THR A 132 -2.81 5.58 -0.66
C THR A 132 -2.71 4.33 -1.52
N SER A 133 -3.01 4.48 -2.82
CA SER A 133 -2.87 3.41 -3.80
C SER A 133 -2.30 3.93 -5.11
N THR A 134 -1.48 3.12 -5.77
CA THR A 134 -1.00 3.33 -7.15
C THR A 134 -1.80 2.53 -8.19
N LEU A 135 -2.76 1.73 -7.73
CA LEU A 135 -3.72 1.00 -8.58
C LEU A 135 -4.92 1.90 -8.91
N SER A 136 -5.67 1.55 -9.95
CA SER A 136 -6.96 2.20 -10.24
C SER A 136 -7.97 1.95 -9.10
N ALA A 137 -8.96 2.85 -8.97
CA ALA A 137 -10.00 2.77 -7.94
C ALA A 137 -10.67 1.39 -7.87
N ASP A 138 -11.01 0.81 -9.03
CA ASP A 138 -11.73 -0.47 -9.14
C ASP A 138 -10.91 -1.68 -8.66
N SER A 139 -9.58 -1.57 -8.68
CA SER A 139 -8.66 -2.65 -8.27
C SER A 139 -8.00 -2.40 -6.92
N ALA A 140 -8.08 -1.17 -6.41
CA ALA A 140 -7.42 -0.77 -5.18
C ALA A 140 -8.26 -1.15 -3.95
N LEU A 141 -7.59 -1.77 -2.98
CA LEU A 141 -8.12 -2.00 -1.64
C LEU A 141 -7.33 -1.15 -0.64
N PHE A 142 -8.03 -0.66 0.37
CA PHE A 142 -7.40 -0.17 1.59
C PHE A 142 -7.80 -1.02 2.77
N TYR A 143 -7.04 -0.87 3.85
CA TYR A 143 -7.29 -1.56 5.11
C TYR A 143 -7.49 -0.54 6.21
N VAL A 144 -8.53 -0.76 7.02
CA VAL A 144 -8.75 -0.02 8.27
C VAL A 144 -8.48 -0.97 9.42
N THR A 145 -7.56 -0.59 10.30
CA THR A 145 -7.31 -1.35 11.53
C THR A 145 -8.34 -1.02 12.60
N ARG A 146 -8.53 -1.92 13.57
CA ARG A 146 -9.41 -1.65 14.72
C ARG A 146 -8.99 -0.39 15.48
N ASN A 147 -7.70 -0.16 15.64
CA ASN A 147 -7.20 1.03 16.34
C ASN A 147 -7.60 2.31 15.60
N GLU A 148 -7.36 2.39 14.30
CA GLU A 148 -7.76 3.53 13.46
C GLU A 148 -9.27 3.78 13.56
N TRP A 149 -10.07 2.72 13.46
CA TRP A 149 -11.52 2.86 13.50
C TRP A 149 -12.03 3.35 14.86
N GLU A 150 -11.56 2.78 15.96
CA GLU A 150 -11.99 3.20 17.29
C GLU A 150 -11.55 4.64 17.57
N THR A 151 -10.33 5.03 17.18
CA THR A 151 -9.87 6.41 17.26
C THR A 151 -10.77 7.34 16.45
N ALA A 152 -11.07 6.99 15.19
CA ALA A 152 -11.94 7.77 14.32
C ALA A 152 -13.35 7.94 14.88
N ARG A 153 -13.92 6.87 15.44
CA ARG A 153 -15.27 6.84 16.00
C ARG A 153 -15.40 7.67 17.28
N MET A 154 -14.36 7.69 18.11
CA MET A 154 -14.34 8.45 19.37
C MET A 154 -13.99 9.93 19.17
N ALA A 155 -13.30 10.28 18.10
CA ALA A 155 -12.88 11.64 17.84
C ALA A 155 -14.05 12.55 17.43
N ARG A 156 -14.06 13.79 17.93
CA ARG A 156 -15.07 14.80 17.56
C ARG A 156 -14.98 15.22 16.08
N ARG A 157 -13.76 15.16 15.55
CA ARG A 157 -13.40 15.44 14.17
C ARG A 157 -12.42 14.36 13.76
N PHE A 158 -12.61 13.82 12.56
CA PHE A 158 -11.71 12.86 11.96
C PHE A 158 -12.05 12.76 10.49
N THR A 159 -11.05 12.60 9.64
CA THR A 159 -11.28 12.38 8.21
C THR A 159 -10.26 11.40 7.66
N PHE A 160 -10.63 10.73 6.57
CA PHE A 160 -9.74 9.88 5.80
C PHE A 160 -9.35 10.61 4.52
N HIS A 161 -8.06 10.65 4.22
CA HIS A 161 -7.52 11.10 2.94
C HIS A 161 -7.23 9.89 2.07
N PHE A 162 -7.88 9.82 0.92
CA PHE A 162 -7.67 8.79 -0.09
C PHE A 162 -6.90 9.36 -1.26
N TRP A 163 -5.68 8.85 -1.46
CA TRP A 163 -4.85 9.21 -2.60
C TRP A 163 -4.82 8.10 -3.64
N LEU A 164 -5.21 8.43 -4.87
CA LEU A 164 -4.83 7.66 -6.05
C LEU A 164 -3.64 8.32 -6.71
N VAL A 165 -2.54 7.59 -6.75
CA VAL A 165 -1.25 8.06 -7.23
C VAL A 165 -0.98 7.48 -8.62
N GLY A 166 -1.10 8.34 -9.64
CA GLY A 166 -0.77 8.04 -11.02
C GLY A 166 0.65 8.50 -11.39
N ARG A 167 1.01 8.25 -12.66
CA ARG A 167 2.28 8.75 -13.22
C ARG A 167 2.26 10.26 -13.50
N THR A 168 1.10 10.78 -13.87
CA THR A 168 0.92 12.15 -14.35
C THR A 168 0.07 12.99 -13.42
N GLU A 169 -0.79 12.38 -12.62
CA GLU A 169 -1.68 13.08 -11.70
C GLU A 169 -1.85 12.30 -10.40
N GLN A 170 -1.89 13.04 -9.29
CA GLN A 170 -2.23 12.56 -7.96
C GLN A 170 -3.57 13.15 -7.55
N ARG A 171 -4.51 12.32 -7.11
CA ARG A 171 -5.89 12.74 -6.83
C ARG A 171 -6.26 12.40 -5.39
N LEU A 172 -6.81 13.40 -4.69
CA LEU A 172 -7.25 13.29 -3.29
C LEU A 172 -8.77 13.26 -3.20
N TRP A 173 -9.28 12.29 -2.46
CA TRP A 173 -10.62 12.30 -1.90
C TRP A 173 -10.59 12.40 -0.38
N ILE A 174 -11.48 13.22 0.18
CA ILE A 174 -11.62 13.37 1.63
C ILE A 174 -12.95 12.74 2.04
N CYS A 175 -12.87 11.66 2.82
CA CYS A 175 -14.04 10.93 3.30
C CYS A 175 -14.22 11.12 4.80
N SER A 176 -15.47 11.26 5.22
CA SER A 176 -15.89 11.39 6.60
C SER A 176 -16.04 10.03 7.29
N VAL A 177 -16.02 10.03 8.62
CA VAL A 177 -16.25 8.81 9.42
C VAL A 177 -17.57 8.11 9.07
N PRO A 178 -18.72 8.79 8.90
CA PRO A 178 -19.97 8.13 8.51
C PRO A 178 -19.93 7.44 7.15
N GLU A 179 -19.14 7.92 6.19
CA GLU A 179 -18.99 7.27 4.88
C GLU A 179 -18.23 5.95 5.04
N ILE A 180 -17.14 5.95 5.82
CA ILE A 180 -16.35 4.75 6.09
C ILE A 180 -17.11 3.75 6.98
N ALA A 181 -17.91 4.24 7.94
CA ALA A 181 -18.67 3.42 8.90
C ALA A 181 -19.50 2.32 8.24
N ARG A 182 -20.04 2.59 7.05
CA ARG A 182 -20.90 1.66 6.30
C ARG A 182 -20.17 0.40 5.84
N HIS A 183 -18.84 0.41 5.87
CA HIS A 183 -17.99 -0.69 5.41
C HIS A 183 -17.28 -1.42 6.56
N ILE A 184 -17.42 -0.95 7.80
CA ILE A 184 -16.71 -1.52 8.94
C ILE A 184 -17.50 -2.67 9.55
N PRO A 185 -16.88 -3.85 9.77
CA PRO A 185 -17.53 -4.99 10.40
C PRO A 185 -17.95 -4.72 11.85
N MET A 186 -18.93 -5.48 12.31
CA MET A 186 -19.31 -5.55 13.72
C MET A 186 -18.74 -6.83 14.35
N ASP A 187 -18.41 -6.75 15.64
CA ASP A 187 -18.05 -7.94 16.42
C ASP A 187 -19.26 -8.87 16.56
N GLN A 188 -18.99 -10.17 16.67
CA GLN A 188 -20.02 -11.20 16.87
C GLN A 188 -19.57 -12.21 17.92
N GLY A 189 -20.38 -12.38 18.97
CA GLY A 189 -20.04 -13.23 20.12
C GLY A 189 -18.74 -12.76 20.79
N GLU A 190 -17.81 -13.70 20.97
CA GLU A 190 -16.46 -13.41 21.46
C GLU A 190 -15.48 -13.01 20.35
N GLY A 191 -15.91 -13.11 19.09
CA GLY A 191 -15.11 -12.78 17.92
C GLY A 191 -14.93 -11.27 17.77
N ARG A 192 -13.67 -10.85 17.60
CA ARG A 192 -13.29 -9.46 17.37
C ARG A 192 -12.60 -9.29 16.03
N TRP A 193 -13.06 -8.36 15.21
CA TRP A 193 -12.35 -8.01 13.98
C TRP A 193 -11.11 -7.17 14.30
N GLN A 194 -10.05 -7.34 13.51
CA GLN A 194 -8.79 -6.60 13.67
C GLN A 194 -8.49 -5.69 12.48
N ASN A 195 -8.80 -6.16 11.27
CA ASN A 195 -8.61 -5.42 10.02
C ASN A 195 -9.83 -5.61 9.12
N ALA A 196 -10.23 -4.54 8.44
CA ALA A 196 -11.27 -4.55 7.42
C ALA A 196 -10.67 -4.13 6.08
N ALA A 197 -10.84 -4.96 5.05
CA ALA A 197 -10.46 -4.62 3.67
C ALA A 197 -11.66 -3.98 2.96
N VAL A 198 -11.45 -2.81 2.35
CA VAL A 198 -12.51 -2.05 1.68
C VAL A 198 -12.00 -1.58 0.31
N SER A 199 -12.88 -1.57 -0.68
CA SER A 199 -12.55 -1.06 -2.01
C SER A 199 -12.45 0.46 -2.02
N PHE A 200 -11.41 1.01 -2.66
CA PHE A 200 -11.31 2.46 -2.89
C PHE A 200 -12.56 2.97 -3.62
N ALA A 201 -13.02 2.27 -4.66
CA ALA A 201 -14.17 2.68 -5.47
C ALA A 201 -15.46 2.86 -4.64
N SER A 202 -15.59 2.18 -3.50
CA SER A 202 -16.74 2.32 -2.61
C SER A 202 -16.72 3.63 -1.81
N CYS A 203 -15.56 4.27 -1.66
CA CYS A 203 -15.38 5.48 -0.86
C CYS A 203 -15.08 6.73 -1.70
N ILE A 204 -14.52 6.56 -2.90
CA ILE A 204 -14.16 7.68 -3.79
C ILE A 204 -15.13 7.75 -4.97
N ALA A 205 -16.25 8.45 -4.77
CA ALA A 205 -17.20 8.74 -5.83
C ALA A 205 -17.11 10.22 -6.24
N GLY A 206 -17.33 10.51 -7.53
CA GLY A 206 -17.31 11.88 -8.05
C GLY A 206 -15.91 12.49 -8.20
N GLU A 207 -15.86 13.81 -8.38
CA GLU A 207 -14.62 14.54 -8.60
C GLU A 207 -13.74 14.60 -7.34
N PRO A 208 -12.42 14.44 -7.48
CA PRO A 208 -11.49 14.60 -6.36
C PRO A 208 -11.49 16.04 -5.85
N GLN A 209 -11.35 16.20 -4.54
CA GLN A 209 -11.25 17.51 -3.89
C GLN A 209 -9.94 18.23 -4.23
N HIS A 210 -8.89 17.49 -4.60
CA HIS A 210 -7.62 18.09 -5.01
C HIS A 210 -6.90 17.21 -6.05
N ARG A 211 -6.18 17.88 -6.95
CA ARG A 211 -5.35 17.26 -7.99
C ARG A 211 -3.97 17.90 -8.00
N VAL A 212 -2.94 17.07 -8.08
CA VAL A 212 -1.55 17.49 -8.28
C VAL A 212 -1.07 16.90 -9.59
N GLU A 213 -0.79 17.75 -10.57
CA GLU A 213 -0.18 17.34 -11.83
C GLU A 213 1.35 17.23 -11.67
N VAL A 214 1.92 16.17 -12.23
CA VAL A 214 3.36 15.96 -12.27
C VAL A 214 3.89 16.49 -13.61
N GLU A 215 4.42 17.71 -13.61
CA GLU A 215 5.13 18.27 -14.77
C GLU A 215 6.47 17.54 -14.97
N PHE A 216 6.60 16.77 -16.06
CA PHE A 216 7.89 16.26 -16.48
C PHE A 216 8.69 17.37 -17.16
N ARG A 217 9.57 18.05 -16.43
CA ARG A 217 10.58 18.92 -17.04
C ARG A 217 11.75 18.07 -17.53
N PHE A 218 11.83 17.88 -18.83
CA PHE A 218 13.06 17.43 -19.46
C PHE A 218 14.11 18.55 -19.31
N GLN A 219 15.07 18.37 -18.41
CA GLN A 219 16.30 19.14 -18.49
C GLN A 219 17.15 18.53 -19.61
N PRO A 220 17.46 19.28 -20.69
CA PRO A 220 18.40 18.79 -21.68
C PRO A 220 19.75 18.55 -21.00
N LEU A 221 20.39 17.43 -21.33
CA LEU A 221 21.75 17.14 -20.86
C LEU A 221 22.67 18.28 -21.31
N PRO A 222 23.59 18.75 -20.45
CA PRO A 222 24.59 19.72 -20.87
C PRO A 222 25.39 19.14 -22.03
N ILE A 223 25.49 19.91 -23.12
CA ILE A 223 26.28 19.59 -24.33
C ILE A 223 27.76 19.66 -23.99
#